data_AF-A0A172WK41-F1
#
_entry.id   AF-A0A172WK41-F1
#
_cell.length_a   1.000
_cell.length_b   1.000
_cell.length_c   1.000
_cell.angle_alpha   90.00
_cell.angle_beta   90.00
_cell.angle_gamma   90.00
#
_symmetry.space_group_name_H-M   'P 1'
#
loop_
_entity.id
_entity.type
_entity.pdbx_description
1 polymer ?
#
loop_
_entity_poly.entity_id
_entity_poly.type
_entity_poly.pdbx_seq_one_letter_code
_entity_poly.pdbx_strand_id
1 'polypeptide(L)'
;MRILIIGLGYAGERFRRAFEHVSNRAGVSISMAYVGRRQKSTSLRYFDCIEGALQDFGPDIVVVSVNDVNHADVLRQLAGYQGFVICEKPLVTPADELDSVHEALGCVSGFALNLIERYSQAAQTVRGWVIRHGWKLVRANFVWGKDRINDHRPTCGVTSEAIHALDLLSWICPAEGPLNLTGVLGVRSDFSISGHTVLDSVQLNAVLGAAPVTGYSSFVNIVRQRTLDFTFVDKEDQLIHARLTFDTPRWDQDHLRIWMRDIDGTELVLHELRVSPNQPGLETLHKLTELCEQVLKWVTQQKPPEQPFASLDEAIALQGLLNQLEQRALTPAPARYNHGAKRALLVESADLESLG
;
A
#
# COMPACT_ATOMS: atom_id res chain seq x y z
N MET A 1 -0.50 13.88 -22.76
CA MET A 1 0.19 13.74 -21.47
C MET A 1 1.28 12.69 -21.59
N ARG A 2 2.38 12.83 -20.86
CA ARG A 2 3.52 11.92 -20.87
C ARG A 2 3.71 11.29 -19.50
N ILE A 3 3.79 9.96 -19.45
CA ILE A 3 3.94 9.20 -18.20
C ILE A 3 5.21 8.37 -18.27
N LEU A 4 6.12 8.56 -17.32
CA LEU A 4 7.36 7.79 -17.21
C LEU A 4 7.23 6.75 -16.10
N ILE A 5 7.41 5.47 -16.43
CA ILE A 5 7.43 4.39 -15.45
C ILE A 5 8.89 4.00 -15.16
N ILE A 6 9.36 4.24 -13.95
CA ILE A 6 10.68 3.82 -13.48
C ILE A 6 10.54 2.45 -12.83
N GLY A 7 11.01 1.42 -13.52
CA GLY A 7 10.84 0.02 -13.13
C GLY A 7 9.60 -0.63 -13.74
N LEU A 8 9.69 -1.03 -15.02
CA LEU A 8 8.62 -1.75 -15.72
C LEU A 8 8.53 -3.24 -15.31
N GLY A 9 8.64 -3.56 -14.01
CA GLY A 9 8.41 -4.89 -13.45
C GLY A 9 6.92 -5.22 -13.35
N TYR A 10 6.55 -6.17 -12.48
CA TYR A 10 5.13 -6.50 -12.26
C TYR A 10 4.29 -5.28 -11.85
N ALA A 11 4.74 -4.50 -10.86
CA ALA A 11 4.04 -3.29 -10.42
C ALA A 11 3.95 -2.23 -11.53
N GLY A 12 5.06 -1.95 -12.22
CA GLY A 12 5.07 -1.00 -13.34
C GLY A 12 4.15 -1.41 -14.48
N GLU A 13 4.04 -2.70 -14.78
CA GLU A 13 3.11 -3.22 -15.78
C GLU A 13 1.64 -3.04 -15.37
N ARG A 14 1.33 -3.18 -14.07
CA ARG A 14 -0.01 -2.87 -13.53
C ARG A 14 -0.35 -1.39 -13.72
N PHE A 15 0.59 -0.48 -13.44
CA PHE A 15 0.40 0.95 -13.71
C PHE A 15 0.22 1.25 -15.20
N ARG A 16 1.02 0.63 -16.08
CA ARG A 16 0.86 0.77 -17.55
C ARG A 16 -0.57 0.42 -17.97
N ARG A 17 -1.05 -0.76 -17.56
CA ARG A 17 -2.42 -1.24 -17.87
C ARG A 17 -3.50 -0.32 -17.29
N ALA A 18 -3.34 0.14 -16.04
CA ALA A 18 -4.27 1.05 -15.40
C ALA A 18 -4.34 2.40 -16.16
N PHE A 19 -3.21 3.01 -16.51
CA PHE A 19 -3.19 4.26 -17.27
C PHE A 19 -3.76 4.11 -18.68
N GLU A 20 -3.49 3.01 -19.38
CA GLU A 20 -4.12 2.73 -20.69
C GLU A 20 -5.64 2.66 -20.57
N HIS A 21 -6.14 1.96 -19.55
CA HIS A 21 -7.56 1.89 -19.30
C HIS A 21 -8.17 3.27 -19.03
N VAL A 22 -7.59 4.01 -18.10
CA VAL A 22 -8.07 5.35 -17.72
C VAL A 22 -8.01 6.32 -18.91
N SER A 23 -6.92 6.32 -19.67
CA SER A 23 -6.74 7.15 -20.86
C SER A 23 -7.83 6.90 -21.90
N ASN A 24 -8.11 5.63 -22.20
CA ASN A 24 -9.17 5.25 -23.14
C ASN A 24 -10.55 5.68 -22.63
N ARG A 25 -10.85 5.46 -21.34
CA ARG A 25 -12.13 5.85 -20.72
C ARG A 25 -12.33 7.37 -20.68
N ALA A 26 -11.28 8.13 -20.40
CA ALA A 26 -11.33 9.58 -20.28
C ALA A 26 -11.19 10.32 -21.62
N GLY A 27 -10.82 9.62 -22.71
CA GLY A 27 -10.54 10.23 -24.00
C GLY A 27 -9.29 11.13 -24.00
N VAL A 28 -8.36 10.90 -23.08
CA VAL A 28 -7.12 11.69 -22.93
C VAL A 28 -5.97 10.95 -23.60
N SER A 29 -5.30 11.58 -24.58
CA SER A 29 -4.12 10.98 -25.21
C SER A 29 -2.93 10.97 -24.24
N ILE A 30 -2.43 9.75 -23.95
CA ILE A 30 -1.20 9.54 -23.18
C ILE A 30 -0.10 8.96 -24.07
N SER A 31 1.14 9.35 -23.78
CA SER A 31 2.35 8.70 -24.25
C SER A 31 3.08 8.14 -23.04
N MET A 32 3.58 6.91 -23.13
CA MET A 32 4.28 6.26 -22.04
C MET A 32 5.70 5.86 -22.45
N ALA A 33 6.63 6.02 -21.52
CA ALA A 33 8.00 5.53 -21.62
C ALA A 33 8.39 4.85 -20.30
N TYR A 34 9.51 4.13 -20.31
CA TYR A 34 10.02 3.53 -19.09
C TYR A 34 11.53 3.64 -18.95
N VAL A 35 11.97 3.68 -17.70
CA VAL A 35 13.37 3.48 -17.30
C VAL A 35 13.50 2.10 -16.69
N GLY A 36 14.56 1.38 -17.03
CA GLY A 36 14.85 0.08 -16.44
C GLY A 36 16.29 -0.34 -16.66
N ARG A 37 16.72 -1.40 -15.97
CA ARG A 37 18.10 -1.92 -16.11
C ARG A 37 18.38 -2.55 -17.49
N ARG A 38 17.33 -2.99 -18.17
CA ARG A 38 17.39 -3.67 -19.47
C ARG A 38 16.14 -3.33 -20.27
N GLN A 39 16.30 -3.25 -21.58
CA GLN A 39 15.19 -3.12 -22.51
C GLN A 39 14.32 -4.39 -22.48
N LYS A 40 13.00 -4.19 -22.40
CA LYS A 40 11.98 -5.23 -22.47
C LYS A 40 11.38 -5.31 -23.88
N SER A 41 10.80 -6.47 -24.20
CA SER A 41 10.01 -6.66 -25.43
C SER A 41 8.65 -5.97 -25.30
N THR A 42 8.62 -4.67 -25.52
CA THR A 42 7.43 -3.81 -25.48
C THR A 42 7.58 -2.67 -26.49
N SER A 43 6.47 -2.04 -26.88
CA SER A 43 6.47 -0.88 -27.78
C SER A 43 6.80 0.45 -27.09
N LEU A 44 6.86 0.46 -25.74
CA LEU A 44 7.20 1.67 -24.98
C LEU A 44 8.63 2.12 -25.26
N ARG A 45 8.85 3.45 -25.33
CA ARG A 45 10.20 4.02 -25.42
C ARG A 45 10.99 3.67 -24.17
N TYR A 46 12.19 3.12 -24.37
CA TYR A 46 13.12 2.74 -23.32
C TYR A 46 14.15 3.86 -23.07
N PHE A 47 14.45 4.07 -21.80
CA PHE A 47 15.57 4.87 -21.33
C PHE A 47 16.42 4.04 -20.35
N ASP A 48 17.74 4.16 -20.45
CA ASP A 48 18.70 3.48 -19.59
C ASP A 48 19.02 4.27 -18.30
N CYS A 49 18.66 5.56 -18.25
CA CYS A 49 18.85 6.44 -17.11
C CYS A 49 17.65 7.36 -16.87
N ILE A 50 17.45 7.77 -15.60
CA ILE A 50 16.34 8.64 -15.19
C ILE A 50 16.53 10.05 -15.74
N GLU A 51 17.72 10.62 -15.61
CA GLU A 51 18.03 11.98 -16.08
C GLU A 51 17.71 12.16 -17.57
N GLY A 52 18.20 11.25 -18.43
CA GLY A 52 17.92 11.29 -19.87
C GLY A 52 16.43 11.16 -20.17
N ALA A 53 15.69 10.33 -19.41
CA ALA A 53 14.25 10.24 -19.55
C ALA A 53 13.54 11.54 -19.14
N LEU A 54 13.93 12.17 -18.03
CA LEU A 54 13.34 13.43 -17.60
C LEU A 54 13.57 14.56 -18.61
N GLN A 55 14.77 14.65 -19.18
CA GLN A 55 15.15 15.69 -20.16
C GLN A 55 14.50 15.45 -21.53
N ASP A 56 14.61 14.25 -22.09
CA ASP A 56 14.16 13.97 -23.47
C ASP A 56 12.67 13.67 -23.56
N PHE A 57 12.12 12.97 -22.56
CA PHE A 57 10.71 12.62 -22.55
C PHE A 57 9.86 13.72 -21.91
N GLY A 58 10.37 14.44 -20.92
CA GLY A 58 9.64 15.50 -20.21
C GLY A 58 8.30 15.02 -19.66
N PRO A 59 8.28 14.04 -18.74
CA PRO A 59 7.03 13.46 -18.23
C PRO A 59 6.22 14.44 -17.37
N ASP A 60 4.90 14.39 -17.50
CA ASP A 60 3.95 15.07 -16.62
C ASP A 60 3.72 14.26 -15.32
N ILE A 61 3.84 12.94 -15.43
CA ILE A 61 3.70 11.99 -14.32
C ILE A 61 4.90 11.03 -14.32
N VAL A 62 5.51 10.82 -13.15
CA VAL A 62 6.50 9.76 -12.90
C VAL A 62 5.89 8.72 -11.97
N VAL A 63 6.03 7.45 -12.34
CA VAL A 63 5.67 6.29 -11.50
C VAL A 63 6.95 5.59 -11.06
N VAL A 64 7.20 5.50 -9.77
CA VAL A 64 8.31 4.74 -9.18
C VAL A 64 7.78 3.38 -8.74
N SER A 65 8.16 2.32 -9.47
CA SER A 65 7.68 0.95 -9.26
C SER A 65 8.80 -0.08 -9.35
N VAL A 66 10.02 0.31 -8.98
CA VAL A 66 11.15 -0.60 -8.77
C VAL A 66 10.91 -1.44 -7.50
N ASN A 67 11.83 -2.34 -7.15
CA ASN A 67 11.71 -3.03 -5.85
C ASN A 67 11.90 -2.02 -4.71
N ASP A 68 11.22 -2.25 -3.59
CA ASP A 68 11.25 -1.41 -2.39
C ASP A 68 12.67 -1.01 -1.93
N VAL A 69 13.63 -1.95 -1.99
CA VAL A 69 15.06 -1.75 -1.70
C VAL A 69 15.77 -0.75 -2.61
N ASN A 70 15.12 -0.26 -3.66
CA ASN A 70 15.66 0.69 -4.63
C ASN A 70 14.88 2.00 -4.69
N HIS A 71 13.82 2.18 -3.88
CA HIS A 71 13.00 3.40 -3.94
C HIS A 71 13.81 4.65 -3.57
N ALA A 72 14.60 4.63 -2.49
CA ALA A 72 15.34 5.80 -2.03
C ALA A 72 16.26 6.38 -3.11
N ASP A 73 17.07 5.54 -3.76
CA ASP A 73 17.99 5.96 -4.81
C ASP A 73 17.28 6.51 -6.05
N VAL A 74 16.11 5.95 -6.38
CA VAL A 74 15.29 6.44 -7.50
C VAL A 74 14.64 7.77 -7.18
N LEU A 75 14.04 7.90 -5.99
CA LEU A 75 13.37 9.13 -5.57
C LEU A 75 14.35 10.30 -5.45
N ARG A 76 15.58 10.06 -4.96
CA ARG A 76 16.64 11.09 -4.94
C ARG A 76 17.02 11.60 -6.33
N GLN A 77 16.97 10.74 -7.36
CA GLN A 77 17.24 11.14 -8.75
C GLN A 77 16.11 11.99 -9.36
N LEU A 78 14.98 12.14 -8.68
CA LEU A 78 13.90 13.05 -9.08
C LEU A 78 14.08 14.48 -8.54
N ALA A 79 15.23 14.79 -7.91
CA ALA A 79 15.53 16.14 -7.43
C ALA A 79 15.31 17.20 -8.52
N GLY A 80 14.49 18.20 -8.21
CA GLY A 80 14.13 19.28 -9.14
C GLY A 80 13.04 18.93 -10.16
N TYR A 81 12.52 17.70 -10.18
CA TYR A 81 11.35 17.35 -10.98
C TYR A 81 10.10 18.08 -10.48
N GLN A 82 9.30 18.63 -11.42
CA GLN A 82 8.13 19.47 -11.11
C GLN A 82 6.79 18.82 -11.45
N GLY A 83 6.77 17.64 -12.06
CA GLY A 83 5.54 16.92 -12.36
C GLY A 83 4.97 16.16 -11.15
N PHE A 84 4.00 15.29 -11.40
CA PHE A 84 3.36 14.50 -10.35
C PHE A 84 4.12 13.17 -10.15
N VAL A 85 4.30 12.74 -8.90
CA VAL A 85 4.96 11.47 -8.58
C VAL A 85 3.99 10.48 -7.93
N ILE A 86 3.91 9.28 -8.48
CA ILE A 86 3.31 8.11 -7.82
C ILE A 86 4.45 7.19 -7.39
N CYS A 87 4.51 6.82 -6.12
CA CYS A 87 5.50 5.87 -5.61
C CYS A 87 4.80 4.58 -5.14
N GLU A 88 5.29 3.43 -5.58
CA GLU A 88 4.94 2.16 -4.94
C GLU A 88 5.30 2.16 -3.46
N LYS A 89 4.59 1.34 -2.69
CA LYS A 89 4.83 1.17 -1.26
C LYS A 89 5.98 0.18 -1.01
N PRO A 90 6.63 0.24 0.18
CA PRO A 90 6.66 1.37 1.10
C PRO A 90 7.42 2.55 0.47
N LEU A 91 7.45 3.73 1.11
CA LEU A 91 8.14 4.88 0.53
C LEU A 91 9.63 4.56 0.30
N VAL A 92 10.29 3.99 1.32
CA VAL A 92 11.67 3.50 1.28
C VAL A 92 11.84 2.33 2.26
N THR A 93 13.05 1.79 2.40
CA THR A 93 13.33 0.79 3.42
C THR A 93 13.55 1.44 4.79
N PRO A 94 13.39 0.69 5.90
CA PRO A 94 13.70 1.19 7.24
C PRO A 94 15.13 1.69 7.49
N ALA A 95 16.08 1.34 6.62
CA ALA A 95 17.47 1.74 6.74
C ALA A 95 17.79 3.03 5.96
N ASP A 96 16.88 3.52 5.11
CA ASP A 96 17.11 4.67 4.26
C ASP A 96 16.86 6.00 5.00
N GLU A 97 17.63 7.04 4.64
CA GLU A 97 17.49 8.40 5.18
C GLU A 97 16.28 9.13 4.57
N LEU A 98 15.25 9.38 5.37
CA LEU A 98 13.99 10.00 4.93
C LEU A 98 14.15 11.45 4.50
N ASP A 99 14.96 12.23 5.21
CA ASP A 99 15.11 13.68 4.95
C ASP A 99 15.60 13.93 3.52
N SER A 100 16.58 13.14 3.07
CA SER A 100 17.11 13.22 1.70
C SER A 100 16.06 12.95 0.62
N VAL A 101 15.07 12.09 0.91
CA VAL A 101 13.98 11.77 -0.01
C VAL A 101 12.91 12.85 0.02
N HIS A 102 12.59 13.39 1.20
CA HIS A 102 11.67 14.51 1.35
C HIS A 102 12.17 15.74 0.60
N GLU A 103 13.46 16.08 0.77
CA GLU A 103 14.10 17.20 0.06
C GLU A 103 14.08 17.01 -1.46
N ALA A 104 14.44 15.83 -1.96
CA ALA A 104 14.47 15.55 -3.40
C ALA A 104 13.09 15.73 -4.05
N LEU A 105 12.02 15.41 -3.33
CA LEU A 105 10.65 15.53 -3.81
C LEU A 105 10.01 16.89 -3.49
N GLY A 106 10.73 17.84 -2.90
CA GLY A 106 10.17 19.12 -2.47
C GLY A 106 9.64 20.03 -3.58
N CYS A 107 9.97 19.76 -4.85
CA CYS A 107 9.54 20.55 -6.00
C CYS A 107 8.38 19.94 -6.81
N VAL A 108 7.89 18.75 -6.45
CA VAL A 108 6.85 18.06 -7.23
C VAL A 108 5.52 18.81 -7.16
N SER A 109 4.73 18.78 -8.25
CA SER A 109 3.39 19.39 -8.29
C SER A 109 2.31 18.55 -7.59
N GLY A 110 2.64 17.32 -7.22
CA GLY A 110 1.83 16.46 -6.39
C GLY A 110 2.47 15.10 -6.17
N PHE A 111 2.03 14.40 -5.13
CA PHE A 111 2.56 13.10 -4.73
C PHE A 111 1.44 12.17 -4.30
N ALA A 112 1.56 10.89 -4.66
CA ALA A 112 0.74 9.82 -4.12
C ALA A 112 1.61 8.58 -3.80
N LEU A 113 1.64 8.17 -2.54
CA LEU A 113 2.07 6.81 -2.18
C LEU A 113 0.97 5.82 -2.58
N ASN A 114 1.34 4.68 -3.14
CA ASN A 114 0.42 3.66 -3.63
C ASN A 114 -0.28 2.87 -2.50
N LEU A 115 -1.13 3.55 -1.74
CA LEU A 115 -1.96 2.99 -0.67
C LEU A 115 -3.36 2.68 -1.24
N ILE A 116 -3.40 1.76 -2.20
CA ILE A 116 -4.61 1.46 -3.01
C ILE A 116 -5.83 1.05 -2.18
N GLU A 117 -5.63 0.56 -0.96
CA GLU A 117 -6.73 0.17 -0.08
C GLU A 117 -7.61 1.35 0.36
N ARG A 118 -7.09 2.59 0.31
CA ARG A 118 -7.91 3.81 0.46
C ARG A 118 -8.95 3.99 -0.66
N TYR A 119 -8.78 3.31 -1.79
CA TYR A 119 -9.69 3.30 -2.93
C TYR A 119 -10.70 2.14 -2.89
N SER A 120 -10.66 1.31 -1.83
CA SER A 120 -11.71 0.34 -1.58
C SER A 120 -13.01 1.04 -1.20
N GLN A 121 -14.11 0.71 -1.89
CA GLN A 121 -15.44 1.20 -1.52
C GLN A 121 -15.84 0.79 -0.10
N ALA A 122 -15.39 -0.39 0.36
CA ALA A 122 -15.62 -0.86 1.72
C ALA A 122 -14.95 0.07 2.75
N ALA A 123 -13.67 0.39 2.54
CA ALA A 123 -12.91 1.27 3.44
C ALA A 123 -13.47 2.72 3.44
N GLN A 124 -13.80 3.25 2.25
CA GLN A 124 -14.43 4.57 2.11
C GLN A 124 -15.79 4.64 2.78
N THR A 125 -16.59 3.58 2.69
CA THR A 125 -17.89 3.50 3.35
C THR A 125 -17.73 3.60 4.86
N VAL A 126 -16.84 2.79 5.47
CA VAL A 126 -16.67 2.83 6.93
C VAL A 126 -16.12 4.19 7.40
N ARG A 127 -15.14 4.77 6.69
CA ARG A 127 -14.63 6.11 6.99
C ARG A 127 -15.74 7.16 6.91
N GLY A 128 -16.58 7.08 5.87
CA GLY A 128 -17.72 7.97 5.70
C GLY A 128 -18.73 7.88 6.85
N TRP A 129 -18.99 6.69 7.37
CA TRP A 129 -19.85 6.51 8.55
C TRP A 129 -19.21 7.08 9.81
N VAL A 130 -17.94 6.78 10.07
CA VAL A 130 -17.20 7.30 11.24
C VAL A 130 -17.27 8.84 11.28
N ILE A 131 -16.99 9.49 10.15
CA ILE A 131 -17.02 10.95 10.04
C ILE A 131 -18.46 11.49 10.19
N ARG A 132 -19.43 10.93 9.45
CA ARG A 132 -20.81 11.44 9.41
C ARG A 132 -21.52 11.31 10.76
N HIS A 133 -21.28 10.21 11.47
CA HIS A 133 -21.95 9.90 12.72
C HIS A 133 -21.14 10.30 13.96
N GLY A 134 -19.92 10.81 13.78
CA GLY A 134 -19.05 11.22 14.89
C GLY A 134 -18.70 10.05 15.82
N TRP A 135 -18.55 8.85 15.26
CA TRP A 135 -18.19 7.66 16.02
C TRP A 135 -16.78 7.81 16.59
N LYS A 136 -16.63 7.48 17.87
CA LYS A 136 -15.34 7.52 18.56
C LYS A 136 -14.76 6.13 18.63
N LEU A 137 -13.47 6.00 18.33
CA LEU A 137 -12.80 4.71 18.35
C LEU A 137 -12.63 4.22 19.79
N VAL A 138 -13.10 2.99 20.07
CA VAL A 138 -12.86 2.31 21.34
C VAL A 138 -11.62 1.42 21.24
N ARG A 139 -11.51 0.65 20.15
CA ARG A 139 -10.35 -0.20 19.85
C ARG A 139 -10.32 -0.59 18.39
N ALA A 140 -9.14 -0.96 17.90
CA ALA A 140 -9.00 -1.61 16.62
C ALA A 140 -8.07 -2.82 16.69
N ASN A 141 -8.24 -3.78 15.78
CA ASN A 141 -7.27 -4.83 15.57
C ASN A 141 -7.14 -5.20 14.09
N PHE A 142 -6.00 -5.75 13.71
CA PHE A 142 -5.80 -6.20 12.34
C PHE A 142 -4.99 -7.49 12.24
N VAL A 143 -5.24 -8.22 11.16
CA VAL A 143 -4.40 -9.31 10.66
C VAL A 143 -4.12 -9.04 9.19
N TRP A 144 -2.84 -8.92 8.83
CA TRP A 144 -2.45 -8.60 7.46
C TRP A 144 -1.23 -9.39 7.02
N GLY A 145 -1.45 -10.48 6.28
CA GLY A 145 -0.36 -11.30 5.79
C GLY A 145 -0.70 -12.17 4.59
N LYS A 146 0.36 -12.69 3.99
CA LYS A 146 0.34 -13.59 2.83
C LYS A 146 1.61 -14.42 2.81
N ASP A 147 1.67 -15.41 1.92
CA ASP A 147 2.86 -16.23 1.75
C ASP A 147 3.78 -15.65 0.68
N ARG A 148 4.99 -15.28 1.09
CA ARG A 148 6.09 -14.80 0.26
C ARG A 148 7.35 -15.63 0.43
N ILE A 149 7.26 -16.80 1.07
CA ILE A 149 8.38 -17.72 1.18
C ILE A 149 8.89 -18.01 -0.23
N ASN A 150 10.20 -17.86 -0.44
CA ASN A 150 10.86 -18.17 -1.69
C ASN A 150 10.46 -17.31 -2.91
N ASP A 151 9.86 -16.15 -2.69
CA ASP A 151 9.71 -15.12 -3.72
C ASP A 151 11.11 -14.69 -4.22
N HIS A 152 11.25 -14.56 -5.54
CA HIS A 152 12.50 -14.20 -6.21
C HIS A 152 12.83 -12.70 -6.11
N ARG A 153 11.93 -11.88 -5.58
CA ARG A 153 12.11 -10.43 -5.46
C ARG A 153 12.69 -10.06 -4.10
N PRO A 154 13.65 -9.11 -4.06
CA PRO A 154 14.08 -8.56 -2.79
C PRO A 154 12.93 -7.78 -2.14
N THR A 155 13.01 -7.68 -0.82
CA THR A 155 12.12 -6.86 0.00
C THR A 155 12.79 -6.31 1.24
N CYS A 156 12.26 -5.22 1.79
CA CYS A 156 12.60 -4.74 3.13
C CYS A 156 11.92 -5.55 4.25
N GLY A 157 11.14 -6.58 3.92
CA GLY A 157 10.45 -7.43 4.89
C GLY A 157 9.04 -6.96 5.21
N VAL A 158 8.49 -7.49 6.29
CA VAL A 158 7.06 -7.37 6.66
C VAL A 158 6.58 -5.94 6.85
N THR A 159 7.46 -4.97 7.06
CA THR A 159 7.12 -3.55 7.09
C THR A 159 6.39 -3.11 5.81
N SER A 160 6.76 -3.66 4.65
CA SER A 160 6.08 -3.41 3.38
C SER A 160 4.68 -4.04 3.27
N GLU A 161 4.31 -4.97 4.15
CA GLU A 161 2.97 -5.58 4.21
C GLU A 161 2.14 -4.94 5.33
N ALA A 162 2.75 -4.65 6.48
CA ALA A 162 2.11 -3.98 7.62
C ALA A 162 1.61 -2.57 7.28
N ILE A 163 2.27 -1.88 6.33
CA ILE A 163 1.94 -0.53 5.89
C ILE A 163 0.45 -0.34 5.57
N HIS A 164 -0.20 -1.34 4.95
CA HIS A 164 -1.60 -1.25 4.56
C HIS A 164 -2.53 -1.08 5.77
N ALA A 165 -2.33 -1.90 6.81
CA ALA A 165 -3.16 -1.83 8.00
C ALA A 165 -2.88 -0.55 8.82
N LEU A 166 -1.61 -0.15 8.95
CA LEU A 166 -1.24 1.06 9.69
C LEU A 166 -1.79 2.33 9.03
N ASP A 167 -1.75 2.38 7.70
CA ASP A 167 -2.38 3.43 6.91
C ASP A 167 -3.88 3.48 7.16
N LEU A 168 -4.58 2.35 6.92
CA LEU A 168 -6.03 2.28 7.01
C LEU A 168 -6.56 2.61 8.41
N LEU A 169 -5.85 2.24 9.48
CA LEU A 169 -6.24 2.60 10.85
C LEU A 169 -6.32 4.12 11.03
N SER A 170 -5.22 4.81 10.69
CA SER A 170 -5.10 6.26 10.84
C SER A 170 -6.03 6.98 9.86
N TRP A 171 -6.15 6.44 8.66
CA TRP A 171 -6.98 7.00 7.60
C TRP A 171 -8.48 6.78 7.89
N ILE A 172 -8.95 5.66 8.41
CA ILE A 172 -10.39 5.48 8.69
C ILE A 172 -10.83 6.37 9.88
N CYS A 173 -9.94 6.60 10.85
CA CYS A 173 -10.24 7.32 12.09
C CYS A 173 -9.44 8.64 12.20
N PRO A 174 -9.62 9.61 11.29
CA PRO A 174 -8.75 10.79 11.21
C PRO A 174 -8.84 11.72 12.43
N ALA A 175 -9.93 11.65 13.20
CA ALA A 175 -10.15 12.51 14.37
C ALA A 175 -9.38 12.04 15.63
N GLU A 176 -8.90 10.80 15.66
CA GLU A 176 -8.24 10.22 16.85
C GLU A 176 -6.79 10.70 17.01
N GLY A 177 -6.19 11.27 15.96
CA GLY A 177 -4.79 11.72 15.96
C GLY A 177 -3.82 10.63 15.51
N PRO A 178 -2.51 10.74 15.85
CA PRO A 178 -1.50 9.86 15.29
C PRO A 178 -1.51 8.46 15.94
N LEU A 179 -1.18 7.45 15.13
CA LEU A 179 -0.89 6.11 15.60
C LEU A 179 0.51 6.07 16.25
N ASN A 180 0.62 5.54 17.46
CA ASN A 180 1.89 5.43 18.18
C ASN A 180 2.13 4.00 18.64
N LEU A 181 3.28 3.43 18.27
CA LEU A 181 3.66 2.08 18.66
C LEU A 181 4.04 2.02 20.15
N THR A 182 3.47 1.08 20.89
CA THR A 182 3.77 0.86 22.32
C THR A 182 4.61 -0.40 22.54
N GLY A 183 4.47 -1.42 21.68
CA GLY A 183 5.30 -2.62 21.74
C GLY A 183 5.32 -3.38 20.42
N VAL A 184 6.44 -4.04 20.11
CA VAL A 184 6.63 -4.81 18.89
C VAL A 184 7.40 -6.10 19.22
N LEU A 185 6.80 -7.24 18.90
CA LEU A 185 7.45 -8.54 18.86
C LEU A 185 7.57 -8.95 17.40
N GLY A 186 8.66 -9.61 17.03
CA GLY A 186 8.87 -10.02 15.66
C GLY A 186 9.58 -11.34 15.50
N VAL A 187 9.55 -11.85 14.27
CA VAL A 187 10.34 -13.00 13.83
C VAL A 187 11.13 -12.59 12.60
N ARG A 188 12.40 -12.98 12.58
CA ARG A 188 13.30 -12.80 11.45
C ARG A 188 13.57 -14.15 10.81
N SER A 189 13.78 -14.19 9.51
CA SER A 189 14.15 -15.42 8.81
C SER A 189 14.86 -15.18 7.49
N ASP A 190 15.18 -16.29 6.83
CA ASP A 190 15.71 -16.35 5.48
C ASP A 190 14.62 -16.57 4.40
N PHE A 191 13.36 -16.19 4.65
CA PHE A 191 12.25 -16.43 3.69
C PHE A 191 12.45 -15.76 2.32
N SER A 192 13.18 -14.62 2.27
CA SER A 192 13.42 -13.82 1.07
C SER A 192 14.89 -13.85 0.64
N ILE A 193 15.15 -13.59 -0.65
CA ILE A 193 16.50 -13.39 -1.19
C ILE A 193 17.24 -12.18 -0.62
N SER A 194 16.57 -11.28 0.11
CA SER A 194 17.19 -10.11 0.75
C SER A 194 18.20 -10.45 1.86
N GLY A 195 18.18 -11.67 2.41
CA GLY A 195 19.14 -12.06 3.45
C GLY A 195 18.65 -13.20 4.34
N HIS A 196 19.40 -13.46 5.41
CA HIS A 196 19.12 -14.55 6.36
C HIS A 196 18.38 -14.09 7.63
N THR A 197 18.17 -12.79 7.78
CA THR A 197 17.66 -12.16 9.01
C THR A 197 16.62 -11.06 8.71
N VAL A 198 15.85 -11.24 7.64
CA VAL A 198 14.81 -10.29 7.21
C VAL A 198 13.62 -10.40 8.17
N LEU A 199 13.08 -9.27 8.64
CA LEU A 199 11.88 -9.27 9.48
C LEU A 199 10.70 -9.80 8.67
N ASP A 200 10.19 -10.97 9.03
CA ASP A 200 9.15 -11.68 8.25
C ASP A 200 7.76 -11.51 8.83
N SER A 201 7.65 -11.30 10.14
CA SER A 201 6.40 -11.24 10.87
C SER A 201 6.55 -10.31 12.07
N VAL A 202 5.49 -9.57 12.37
CA VAL A 202 5.39 -8.73 13.57
C VAL A 202 4.04 -8.90 14.23
N GLN A 203 4.07 -8.92 15.56
CA GLN A 203 2.91 -8.65 16.40
C GLN A 203 3.15 -7.33 17.13
N LEU A 204 2.18 -6.43 17.09
CA LEU A 204 2.33 -5.10 17.66
C LEU A 204 1.18 -4.70 18.57
N ASN A 205 1.52 -3.82 19.51
CA ASN A 205 0.60 -3.01 20.28
C ASN A 205 0.86 -1.54 19.95
N ALA A 206 -0.21 -0.76 19.82
CA ALA A 206 -0.17 0.66 19.53
C ALA A 206 -1.36 1.37 20.20
N VAL A 207 -1.36 2.69 20.12
CA VAL A 207 -2.51 3.53 20.45
C VAL A 207 -2.80 4.45 19.26
N LEU A 208 -4.08 4.60 18.92
CA LEU A 208 -4.56 5.61 17.98
C LEU A 208 -5.38 6.61 18.80
N GLY A 209 -4.78 7.77 19.08
CA GLY A 209 -5.30 8.63 20.15
C GLY A 209 -5.26 7.92 21.50
N ALA A 210 -6.43 7.74 22.11
CA ALA A 210 -6.59 6.97 23.34
C ALA A 210 -6.95 5.49 23.11
N ALA A 211 -7.32 5.11 21.88
CA ALA A 211 -7.83 3.79 21.60
C ALA A 211 -6.68 2.77 21.46
N PRO A 212 -6.70 1.63 22.19
CA PRO A 212 -5.74 0.57 21.99
C PRO A 212 -5.89 -0.10 20.62
N VAL A 213 -4.74 -0.41 20.02
CA VAL A 213 -4.63 -1.12 18.75
C VAL A 213 -3.72 -2.34 18.91
N THR A 214 -4.17 -3.49 18.42
CA THR A 214 -3.35 -4.72 18.38
C THR A 214 -3.28 -5.24 16.96
N GLY A 215 -2.10 -5.65 16.50
CA GLY A 215 -1.90 -6.03 15.10
C GLY A 215 -1.02 -7.24 14.92
N TYR A 216 -1.26 -8.00 13.85
CA TYR A 216 -0.34 -9.00 13.34
C TYR A 216 -0.14 -8.78 11.83
N SER A 217 1.11 -8.78 11.38
CA SER A 217 1.43 -8.80 9.95
C SER A 217 2.51 -9.82 9.67
N SER A 218 2.45 -10.47 8.49
CA SER A 218 3.42 -11.49 8.11
C SER A 218 3.53 -11.71 6.61
N PHE A 219 4.76 -11.91 6.15
CA PHE A 219 5.10 -12.41 4.82
C PHE A 219 5.27 -13.92 4.74
N VAL A 220 5.04 -14.63 5.83
CA VAL A 220 5.09 -16.09 5.90
C VAL A 220 3.74 -16.64 6.38
N ASN A 221 2.67 -15.86 6.19
CA ASN A 221 1.31 -16.27 6.54
C ASN A 221 0.79 -17.21 5.45
N ILE A 222 0.66 -18.50 5.77
CA ILE A 222 0.37 -19.56 4.80
C ILE A 222 -0.91 -19.30 4.00
N VAL A 223 -1.93 -18.71 4.63
CA VAL A 223 -3.18 -18.32 3.98
C VAL A 223 -3.26 -16.80 3.97
N ARG A 224 -3.59 -16.20 2.82
CA ARG A 224 -3.78 -14.74 2.77
C ARG A 224 -4.90 -14.32 3.74
N GLN A 225 -4.59 -13.34 4.58
CA GLN A 225 -5.54 -12.72 5.50
C GLN A 225 -5.30 -11.22 5.51
N ARG A 226 -6.35 -10.44 5.25
CA ARG A 226 -6.30 -8.97 5.27
C ARG A 226 -7.57 -8.46 5.91
N THR A 227 -7.55 -8.32 7.23
CA THR A 227 -8.71 -7.90 8.01
C THR A 227 -8.38 -6.75 8.93
N LEU A 228 -9.32 -5.81 9.06
CA LEU A 228 -9.36 -4.83 10.12
C LEU A 228 -10.70 -4.91 10.84
N ASP A 229 -10.63 -4.93 12.17
CA ASP A 229 -11.78 -4.83 13.04
C ASP A 229 -11.71 -3.54 13.83
N PHE A 230 -12.86 -2.89 13.95
CA PHE A 230 -13.04 -1.70 14.75
C PHE A 230 -14.20 -1.91 15.71
N THR A 231 -14.06 -1.36 16.91
CA THR A 231 -15.18 -1.11 17.79
C THR A 231 -15.23 0.38 18.07
N PHE A 232 -16.39 0.96 17.86
CA PHE A 232 -16.69 2.34 18.09
C PHE A 232 -17.76 2.49 19.16
N VAL A 233 -17.89 3.71 19.66
CA VAL A 233 -19.05 4.17 20.41
C VAL A 233 -19.67 5.36 19.66
N ASP A 234 -20.99 5.36 19.56
CA ASP A 234 -21.72 6.49 18.98
C ASP A 234 -22.07 7.57 20.02
N LYS A 235 -22.88 8.54 19.63
CA LYS A 235 -23.32 9.64 20.50
C LYS A 235 -24.32 9.21 21.59
N GLU A 236 -24.88 8.01 21.49
CA GLU A 236 -25.85 7.42 22.43
C GLU A 236 -25.21 6.36 23.33
N ASP A 237 -23.87 6.33 23.35
CA ASP A 237 -23.04 5.36 24.08
C ASP A 237 -23.26 3.89 23.64
N GLN A 238 -23.75 3.68 22.42
CA GLN A 238 -23.95 2.34 21.85
C GLN A 238 -22.68 1.84 21.16
N LEU A 239 -22.35 0.56 21.40
CA LEU A 239 -21.20 -0.09 20.78
C LEU A 239 -21.51 -0.50 19.35
N ILE A 240 -20.65 -0.08 18.43
CA ILE A 240 -20.76 -0.38 17.00
C ILE A 240 -19.49 -1.11 16.58
N HIS A 241 -19.67 -2.26 15.94
CA HIS A 241 -18.58 -3.06 15.40
C HIS A 241 -18.53 -2.90 13.88
N ALA A 242 -17.33 -2.81 13.34
CA ALA A 242 -17.10 -2.86 11.91
C ALA A 242 -15.95 -3.81 11.59
N ARG A 243 -16.14 -4.65 10.57
CA ARG A 243 -15.11 -5.55 10.03
C ARG A 243 -14.93 -5.27 8.55
N LEU A 244 -13.71 -5.00 8.17
CA LEU A 244 -13.25 -4.94 6.79
C LEU A 244 -12.43 -6.19 6.49
N THR A 245 -12.71 -6.83 5.36
CA THR A 245 -11.91 -7.91 4.79
C THR A 245 -11.51 -7.48 3.38
N PHE A 246 -10.22 -7.54 3.06
CA PHE A 246 -9.70 -7.11 1.76
C PHE A 246 -9.20 -8.28 0.94
N ASP A 247 -9.28 -8.14 -0.37
CA ASP A 247 -8.70 -9.05 -1.36
C ASP A 247 -9.01 -10.54 -1.07
N THR A 248 -10.24 -10.84 -0.66
CA THR A 248 -10.65 -12.19 -0.23
C THR A 248 -12.03 -12.51 -0.79
N PRO A 249 -12.19 -13.62 -1.54
CA PRO A 249 -11.18 -14.64 -1.87
C PRO A 249 -10.19 -14.24 -2.98
N ARG A 250 -10.43 -13.14 -3.70
CA ARG A 250 -9.57 -12.67 -4.79
C ARG A 250 -9.21 -11.20 -4.58
N TRP A 251 -8.13 -10.77 -5.23
CA TRP A 251 -7.74 -9.36 -5.27
C TRP A 251 -8.88 -8.46 -5.73
N ASP A 252 -8.95 -7.27 -5.13
CA ASP A 252 -10.03 -6.27 -5.25
C ASP A 252 -11.42 -6.76 -4.80
N GLN A 253 -11.55 -7.98 -4.25
CA GLN A 253 -12.78 -8.41 -3.60
C GLN A 253 -12.75 -8.09 -2.12
N ASP A 254 -13.55 -7.11 -1.72
CA ASP A 254 -13.58 -6.60 -0.36
C ASP A 254 -14.96 -6.82 0.28
N HIS A 255 -15.00 -6.94 1.60
CA HIS A 255 -16.23 -7.08 2.37
C HIS A 255 -16.21 -6.15 3.57
N LEU A 256 -17.30 -5.40 3.75
CA LEU A 256 -17.59 -4.62 4.94
C LEU A 256 -18.83 -5.20 5.63
N ARG A 257 -18.75 -5.35 6.94
CA ARG A 257 -19.91 -5.56 7.81
C ARG A 257 -19.85 -4.54 8.95
N ILE A 258 -20.96 -3.86 9.21
CA ILE A 258 -21.17 -2.97 10.36
C ILE A 258 -22.38 -3.48 11.13
N TRP A 259 -22.24 -3.66 12.44
CA TRP A 259 -23.30 -4.19 13.28
C TRP A 259 -23.20 -3.71 14.72
N MET A 260 -24.30 -3.86 15.44
CA MET A 260 -24.43 -3.67 16.88
C MET A 260 -24.91 -4.95 17.53
N ARG A 261 -24.97 -4.97 18.86
CA ARG A 261 -25.73 -5.97 19.62
C ARG A 261 -26.92 -5.30 20.29
N ASP A 262 -28.10 -5.90 20.14
CA ASP A 262 -29.30 -5.48 20.83
C ASP A 262 -29.27 -5.91 22.31
N ILE A 263 -30.25 -5.46 23.10
CA ILE A 263 -30.36 -5.70 24.55
C ILE A 263 -30.45 -7.20 24.91
N ASP A 264 -30.94 -8.02 23.99
CA ASP A 264 -31.05 -9.47 24.13
C ASP A 264 -29.79 -10.22 23.63
N GLY A 265 -28.78 -9.48 23.14
CA GLY A 265 -27.54 -10.00 22.59
C GLY A 265 -27.58 -10.33 21.10
N THR A 266 -28.72 -10.15 20.42
CA THR A 266 -28.86 -10.40 18.97
C THR A 266 -28.03 -9.40 18.17
N GLU A 267 -27.36 -9.86 17.11
CA GLU A 267 -26.63 -8.96 16.21
C GLU A 267 -27.60 -8.20 15.30
N LEU A 268 -27.58 -6.87 15.38
CA LEU A 268 -28.28 -5.99 14.47
C LEU A 268 -27.30 -5.49 13.40
N VAL A 269 -27.41 -6.01 12.18
CA VAL A 269 -26.57 -5.56 11.05
C VAL A 269 -27.07 -4.20 10.57
N LEU A 270 -26.24 -3.18 10.73
CA LEU A 270 -26.52 -1.82 10.26
C LEU A 270 -26.20 -1.66 8.78
N HIS A 271 -25.14 -2.33 8.32
CA HIS A 271 -24.70 -2.27 6.93
C HIS A 271 -23.87 -3.50 6.56
N GLU A 272 -24.05 -4.00 5.33
CA GLU A 272 -23.19 -5.01 4.74
C GLU A 272 -22.94 -4.65 3.26
N LEU A 273 -21.69 -4.69 2.84
CA LEU A 273 -21.27 -4.38 1.47
C LEU A 273 -20.24 -5.42 1.01
N ARG A 274 -20.49 -6.02 -0.15
CA ARG A 274 -19.53 -6.91 -0.85
C ARG A 274 -19.14 -6.26 -2.16
N VAL A 275 -17.85 -6.00 -2.32
CA VAL A 275 -17.24 -5.44 -3.51
C VAL A 275 -16.64 -6.60 -4.29
N SER A 276 -17.08 -6.82 -5.52
CA SER A 276 -16.57 -7.88 -6.39
C SER A 276 -16.57 -7.40 -7.84
N PRO A 277 -15.60 -6.55 -8.18
CA PRO A 277 -15.57 -5.91 -9.48
C PRO A 277 -15.17 -6.93 -10.55
N ASN A 278 -15.78 -6.81 -11.73
CA ASN A 278 -15.73 -7.85 -12.77
C ASN A 278 -15.45 -7.29 -14.17
N GLN A 279 -14.82 -6.11 -14.25
CA GLN A 279 -14.54 -5.48 -15.53
C GLN A 279 -13.40 -6.23 -16.25
N PRO A 280 -13.63 -6.72 -17.48
CA PRO A 280 -12.60 -7.44 -18.24
C PRO A 280 -11.36 -6.58 -18.48
N GLY A 281 -10.18 -7.16 -18.27
CA GLY A 281 -8.89 -6.50 -18.44
C GLY A 281 -8.45 -5.66 -17.24
N LEU A 282 -9.29 -5.51 -16.22
CA LEU A 282 -8.97 -4.87 -14.93
C LEU A 282 -8.97 -5.84 -13.76
N GLU A 283 -8.84 -7.14 -14.03
CA GLU A 283 -8.64 -8.13 -12.98
C GLU A 283 -7.47 -7.66 -12.11
N THR A 284 -7.74 -7.45 -10.81
CA THR A 284 -6.79 -6.98 -9.77
C THR A 284 -6.26 -5.55 -9.90
N LEU A 285 -6.87 -4.75 -10.77
CA LEU A 285 -6.46 -3.38 -11.06
C LEU A 285 -7.52 -2.33 -10.72
N HIS A 286 -8.67 -2.67 -10.15
CA HIS A 286 -9.76 -1.71 -9.95
C HIS A 286 -9.35 -0.58 -9.01
N LYS A 287 -8.86 -0.91 -7.80
CA LYS A 287 -8.38 0.10 -6.83
C LYS A 287 -7.23 0.96 -7.39
N LEU A 288 -6.33 0.33 -8.16
CA LEU A 288 -5.21 1.02 -8.83
C LEU A 288 -5.67 1.97 -9.96
N THR A 289 -6.69 1.55 -10.72
CA THR A 289 -7.29 2.32 -11.81
C THR A 289 -7.97 3.58 -11.26
N GLU A 290 -8.62 3.50 -10.10
CA GLU A 290 -9.20 4.66 -9.41
C GLU A 290 -8.12 5.67 -8.99
N LEU A 291 -6.99 5.21 -8.42
CA LEU A 291 -5.84 6.08 -8.15
C LEU A 291 -5.33 6.77 -9.43
N CYS A 292 -5.09 5.99 -10.49
CA CYS A 292 -4.57 6.51 -11.75
C CYS A 292 -5.53 7.52 -12.40
N GLU A 293 -6.85 7.30 -12.29
CA GLU A 293 -7.85 8.23 -12.76
C GLU A 293 -7.84 9.55 -11.99
N GLN A 294 -7.75 9.50 -10.67
CA GLN A 294 -7.71 10.71 -9.86
C GLN A 294 -6.43 11.51 -10.12
N VAL A 295 -5.28 10.84 -10.28
CA VAL A 295 -4.03 11.51 -10.69
C VAL A 295 -4.17 12.11 -12.08
N LEU A 296 -4.74 11.39 -13.05
CA LEU A 296 -4.95 11.93 -14.40
C LEU A 296 -5.84 13.17 -14.39
N LYS A 297 -6.95 13.14 -13.65
CA LYS A 297 -7.86 14.29 -13.49
C LYS A 297 -7.18 15.46 -12.77
N TRP A 298 -6.37 15.19 -11.75
CA TRP A 298 -5.59 16.23 -11.08
C TRP A 298 -4.63 16.92 -12.05
N VAL A 299 -3.79 16.17 -12.76
CA VAL A 299 -2.78 16.74 -13.64
C VAL A 299 -3.40 17.43 -14.87
N THR A 300 -4.48 16.87 -15.44
CA THR A 300 -5.13 17.46 -16.64
C THR A 300 -6.09 18.61 -16.35
N GLN A 301 -6.82 18.55 -15.23
CA GLN A 301 -7.97 19.44 -14.97
C GLN A 301 -7.80 20.25 -13.69
N GLN A 302 -6.75 20.01 -12.89
CA GLN A 302 -6.61 20.57 -11.53
C GLN A 302 -7.82 20.26 -10.65
N LYS A 303 -8.53 19.16 -10.95
CA LYS A 303 -9.70 18.72 -10.18
C LYS A 303 -9.19 18.03 -8.90
N PRO A 304 -9.53 18.52 -7.71
CA PRO A 304 -9.18 17.83 -6.46
C PRO A 304 -9.69 16.39 -6.47
N PRO A 305 -8.88 15.44 -5.96
CA PRO A 305 -9.31 14.06 -5.88
C PRO A 305 -10.49 13.93 -4.90
N GLU A 306 -11.46 13.08 -5.20
CA GLU A 306 -12.60 12.81 -4.30
C GLU A 306 -12.12 12.23 -2.97
N GLN A 307 -11.01 11.51 -3.03
CA GLN A 307 -10.29 10.92 -1.93
C GLN A 307 -8.88 11.52 -1.87
N PRO A 308 -8.49 12.24 -0.81
CA PRO A 308 -7.15 12.81 -0.73
C PRO A 308 -6.06 11.77 -0.99
N PHE A 309 -5.09 12.11 -1.85
CA PHE A 309 -3.92 11.27 -2.09
C PHE A 309 -3.17 11.02 -0.78
N ALA A 310 -2.52 9.87 -0.68
CA ALA A 310 -1.50 9.66 0.35
C ALA A 310 -0.30 10.57 0.05
N SER A 311 -0.31 11.76 0.65
CA SER A 311 0.64 12.83 0.36
C SER A 311 2.06 12.45 0.78
N LEU A 312 3.05 13.26 0.36
CA LEU A 312 4.44 13.04 0.73
C LEU A 312 4.63 13.10 2.26
N ASP A 313 4.00 14.05 2.94
CA ASP A 313 4.11 14.19 4.40
C ASP A 313 3.46 12.99 5.12
N GLU A 314 2.30 12.52 4.63
CA GLU A 314 1.69 11.29 5.15
C GLU A 314 2.58 10.07 4.91
N ALA A 315 3.20 9.96 3.74
CA ALA A 315 4.12 8.88 3.40
C ALA A 315 5.37 8.88 4.29
N ILE A 316 5.95 10.05 4.58
CA ILE A 316 7.08 10.20 5.49
C ILE A 316 6.70 9.82 6.93
N ALA A 317 5.55 10.31 7.42
CA ALA A 317 5.07 9.96 8.75
C ALA A 317 4.80 8.45 8.90
N LEU A 318 4.16 7.85 7.90
CA LEU A 318 3.90 6.41 7.86
C LEU A 318 5.19 5.61 7.78
N GLN A 319 6.14 6.03 6.96
CA GLN A 319 7.46 5.40 6.88
C GLN A 319 8.21 5.51 8.21
N GLY A 320 8.10 6.61 8.95
CA GLY A 320 8.62 6.74 10.30
C GLY A 320 8.07 5.66 11.26
N LEU A 321 6.79 5.30 11.15
CA LEU A 321 6.21 4.19 11.90
C LEU A 321 6.77 2.83 11.47
N LEU A 322 6.97 2.61 10.17
CA LEU A 322 7.59 1.39 9.66
C LEU A 322 9.05 1.24 10.12
N ASN A 323 9.79 2.34 10.17
CA ASN A 323 11.16 2.37 10.69
C ASN A 323 11.18 1.96 12.17
N GLN A 324 10.23 2.47 12.96
CA GLN A 324 10.07 2.07 14.36
C GLN A 324 9.72 0.59 14.52
N LEU A 325 8.90 0.00 13.64
CA LEU A 325 8.64 -1.44 13.68
C LEU A 325 9.93 -2.24 13.54
N GLU A 326 10.75 -1.93 12.54
CA GLU A 326 12.02 -2.62 12.28
C GLU A 326 12.99 -2.47 13.47
N GLN A 327 13.11 -1.25 14.01
CA GLN A 327 14.07 -0.91 15.07
C GLN A 327 13.66 -1.44 16.44
N ARG A 328 12.37 -1.48 16.75
CA ARG A 328 11.85 -1.84 18.09
C ARG A 328 11.43 -3.30 18.20
N ALA A 329 11.41 -4.06 17.09
CA ALA A 329 11.02 -5.46 17.11
C ALA A 329 11.95 -6.29 18.01
N LEU A 330 11.39 -6.87 19.07
CA LEU A 330 12.08 -7.88 19.87
C LEU A 330 11.96 -9.22 19.17
N THR A 331 13.10 -9.80 18.78
CA THR A 331 13.14 -11.02 17.97
C THR A 331 13.96 -12.12 18.63
N PRO A 332 13.52 -13.39 18.61
CA PRO A 332 14.36 -14.52 18.98
C PRO A 332 15.44 -14.77 17.90
N ALA A 333 16.17 -15.89 18.02
CA ALA A 333 17.05 -16.34 16.95
C ALA A 333 16.27 -16.51 15.63
N PRO A 334 16.84 -16.13 14.47
CA PRO A 334 16.15 -16.20 13.19
C PRO A 334 15.66 -17.61 12.84
N ALA A 335 14.44 -17.71 12.33
CA ALA A 335 13.92 -18.93 11.73
C ALA A 335 14.61 -19.22 10.40
N ARG A 336 14.72 -20.51 10.06
CA ARG A 336 15.38 -20.97 8.84
C ARG A 336 14.41 -21.81 8.02
N TYR A 337 13.97 -21.26 6.89
CA TYR A 337 13.19 -21.95 5.87
C TYR A 337 14.09 -22.66 4.86
N ASN A 338 15.29 -22.12 4.58
CA ASN A 338 16.20 -22.67 3.59
C ASN A 338 17.36 -23.46 4.24
N HIS A 339 17.22 -24.79 4.31
CA HIS A 339 18.24 -25.67 4.88
C HIS A 339 19.34 -26.12 3.91
N GLY A 340 19.06 -26.12 2.60
CA GLY A 340 19.99 -26.57 1.57
C GLY A 340 20.96 -25.49 1.08
N ALA A 341 21.95 -25.90 0.27
CA ALA A 341 22.89 -24.97 -0.39
C ALA A 341 22.24 -24.11 -1.49
N LYS A 342 21.06 -24.52 -1.98
CA LYS A 342 20.27 -23.80 -2.98
C LYS A 342 18.89 -23.52 -2.43
N ARG A 343 18.42 -22.28 -2.62
CA ARG A 343 17.05 -21.85 -2.36
C ARG A 343 16.15 -22.34 -3.49
N ALA A 344 15.02 -22.97 -3.15
CA ALA A 344 13.95 -23.20 -4.12
C ALA A 344 13.26 -21.85 -4.34
N LEU A 345 13.20 -21.33 -5.57
CA LEU A 345 12.56 -20.05 -5.86
C LEU A 345 11.24 -20.28 -6.60
N LEU A 346 10.25 -19.44 -6.33
CA LEU A 346 9.06 -19.33 -7.16
C LEU A 346 9.46 -18.83 -8.55
N VAL A 347 8.85 -19.40 -9.59
CA VAL A 347 9.12 -19.03 -10.99
C VAL A 347 8.77 -17.55 -11.20
N GLU A 348 9.59 -16.81 -11.95
CA GLU A 348 9.35 -15.38 -12.22
C GLU A 348 7.99 -15.11 -12.89
N SER A 349 7.48 -16.08 -13.65
CA SER A 349 6.17 -16.03 -14.31
C SER A 349 5.01 -16.53 -13.46
N ALA A 350 5.25 -16.95 -12.21
CA ALA A 350 4.17 -17.37 -11.31
C ALA A 350 3.27 -16.17 -11.05
N ASP A 351 1.96 -16.37 -11.23
CA ASP A 351 0.96 -15.34 -10.98
C ASP A 351 1.05 -14.89 -9.52
N LEU A 352 1.48 -13.65 -9.30
CA LEU A 352 1.65 -13.09 -7.97
C LEU A 352 0.33 -12.94 -7.23
N GLU A 353 -0.79 -13.04 -7.96
CA GLU A 353 -2.13 -13.05 -7.39
C GLU A 353 -2.44 -14.38 -6.67
N SER A 354 -1.64 -15.42 -6.94
CA SER A 354 -1.67 -16.73 -6.28
C SER A 354 -0.83 -16.82 -4.99
N LEU A 355 -0.11 -15.74 -4.62
CA LEU A 355 0.59 -15.66 -3.34
C LEU A 355 -0.42 -15.50 -2.19
N GLY A 356 -0.90 -16.64 -1.70
CA GLY A 356 -1.75 -16.78 -0.52
C GLY A 356 -3.25 -16.79 -0.78
#